data_AF-A0A419IY85-F1
#
_entry.id   AF-A0A419IY85-F1
#
_cell.length_a   1.000
_cell.length_b   1.000
_cell.length_c   1.000
_cell.angle_alpha   90.00
_cell.angle_beta   90.00
_cell.angle_gamma   90.00
#
_symmetry.space_group_name_H-M   'P 1'
#
loop_
_entity.id
_entity.type
_entity.pdbx_description
1 polymer ?
#
loop_
_entity_poly.entity_id
_entity_poly.type
_entity_poly.pdbx_seq_one_letter_code
_entity_poly.pdbx_strand_id
1 'polypeptide(L)'
;MLSRTGHHKGSFTGLLFFSVISFYAPVLFAYGNTAILSWAPPVTDMNGAPLTDIGGFIIYYGSSSRNYTHVINVGRDTSYEVSNLTEGLTYYFAVTAYDTAGNESKYSQEVSKLIISSVKPAVDNPGGTYSGPSVSFTGHPTGGTAPLTVKLSNATREYDRSYIYSWDFDNNGVIDSTFREPSVLYQAPGVYSIKLTATDLFSNKNALTRTNYITVCYSLVNIAGNSELYSSLQTAYGVTRNMDTIQVRNEAVSGGLNIDRNITVSIEGGHNCLHSEQTGQTTIMGNIRVSSGKFIIQSGKIVLQ
;
A
#
# COMPACT_ATOMS: atom_id res chain seq x y z
N MET A 1 -0.67 -17.76 -71.37
CA MET A 1 -1.39 -18.72 -70.51
C MET A 1 -0.64 -18.82 -69.19
N LEU A 2 -1.28 -18.29 -68.13
CA LEU A 2 -1.15 -18.55 -66.67
C LEU A 2 0.14 -19.23 -66.18
N SER A 3 0.99 -18.52 -65.43
CA SER A 3 0.94 -18.33 -63.96
C SER A 3 1.32 -19.58 -63.16
N ARG A 4 2.46 -19.51 -62.47
CA ARG A 4 2.64 -20.17 -61.17
C ARG A 4 3.63 -19.38 -60.31
N THR A 5 3.08 -18.46 -59.54
CA THR A 5 3.73 -17.77 -58.43
C THR A 5 3.91 -18.70 -57.22
N GLY A 6 5.02 -18.51 -56.51
CA GLY A 6 5.03 -18.50 -55.05
C GLY A 6 5.37 -19.81 -54.33
N HIS A 7 6.62 -19.92 -53.89
CA HIS A 7 6.92 -20.37 -52.53
C HIS A 7 8.12 -19.57 -52.02
N HIS A 8 7.84 -18.36 -51.55
CA HIS A 8 8.77 -17.67 -50.67
C HIS A 8 8.79 -18.45 -49.34
N LYS A 9 9.90 -19.15 -49.09
CA LYS A 9 10.26 -19.66 -47.77
C LYS A 9 10.52 -18.46 -46.86
N GLY A 10 9.47 -17.89 -46.27
CA GLY A 10 9.56 -16.78 -45.33
C GLY A 10 10.09 -17.29 -43.99
N SER A 11 11.29 -16.86 -43.61
CA SER A 11 11.81 -17.09 -42.27
C SER A 11 11.04 -16.19 -41.30
N PHE A 12 10.38 -16.77 -40.29
CA PHE A 12 9.65 -16.01 -39.30
C PHE A 12 10.60 -15.48 -38.21
N THR A 13 10.80 -14.16 -38.18
CA THR A 13 11.42 -13.45 -37.05
C THR A 13 10.55 -12.28 -36.58
N GLY A 14 9.23 -12.47 -36.55
CA GLY A 14 8.32 -11.52 -35.88
C GLY A 14 8.48 -11.66 -34.36
N LEU A 15 8.84 -10.56 -33.67
CA LEU A 15 8.95 -10.56 -32.21
C LEU A 15 7.55 -10.79 -31.59
N LEU A 16 7.41 -11.91 -30.87
CA LEU A 16 6.34 -12.08 -29.89
C LEU A 16 6.58 -11.09 -28.74
N PHE A 17 5.71 -10.09 -28.59
CA PHE A 17 5.68 -9.25 -27.40
C PHE A 17 5.03 -10.04 -26.27
N PHE A 18 5.86 -10.46 -25.32
CA PHE A 18 5.43 -11.13 -24.12
C PHE A 18 5.10 -10.08 -23.07
N SER A 19 3.89 -10.16 -22.53
CA SER A 19 3.52 -9.48 -21.31
C SER A 19 3.00 -10.55 -20.37
N VAL A 20 3.65 -10.71 -19.20
CA VAL A 20 2.94 -11.27 -18.06
C VAL A 20 1.96 -10.19 -17.64
N ILE A 21 0.77 -10.18 -18.25
CA ILE A 21 -0.33 -9.37 -17.76
C ILE A 21 -0.80 -10.03 -16.47
N SER A 22 -0.26 -9.55 -15.36
CA SER A 22 -0.94 -9.65 -14.08
C SER A 22 -1.94 -8.50 -14.03
N PHE A 23 -3.15 -8.70 -14.55
CA PHE A 23 -4.28 -7.81 -14.25
C PHE A 23 -5.58 -8.61 -14.09
N TYR A 24 -6.07 -8.58 -12.85
CA TYR A 24 -7.46 -8.67 -12.40
C TYR A 24 -8.43 -9.42 -13.32
N ALA A 25 -8.53 -10.73 -13.13
CA ALA A 25 -9.79 -11.45 -13.32
C ALA A 25 -10.42 -11.70 -11.94
N PRO A 26 -11.76 -11.65 -11.78
CA PRO A 26 -12.39 -11.98 -10.53
C PRO A 26 -12.10 -13.44 -10.22
N VAL A 27 -11.41 -13.66 -9.12
CA VAL A 27 -11.24 -14.90 -8.35
C VAL A 27 -12.01 -16.10 -8.91
N LEU A 28 -11.31 -17.00 -9.61
CA LEU A 28 -11.62 -18.42 -9.68
C LEU A 28 -10.29 -19.18 -9.52
N PHE A 29 -10.10 -19.74 -8.33
CA PHE A 29 -8.86 -20.41 -7.92
C PHE A 29 -8.67 -21.74 -8.67
N ALA A 30 -7.52 -21.93 -9.31
CA ALA A 30 -7.00 -23.25 -9.63
C ALA A 30 -5.91 -23.58 -8.60
N TYR A 31 -6.25 -24.42 -7.63
CA TYR A 31 -5.29 -24.96 -6.67
C TYR A 31 -4.54 -26.10 -7.37
N GLY A 32 -3.26 -25.88 -7.67
CA GLY A 32 -2.38 -26.91 -8.21
C GLY A 32 -1.06 -26.30 -8.70
N ASN A 33 -0.02 -27.10 -8.80
CA ASN A 33 1.31 -26.70 -9.23
C ASN A 33 1.30 -26.27 -10.71
N THR A 34 0.76 -25.09 -11.01
CA THR A 34 0.46 -24.69 -12.38
C THR A 34 1.07 -23.35 -12.78
N ALA A 35 1.21 -23.13 -14.09
CA ALA A 35 1.58 -21.87 -14.70
C ALA A 35 0.60 -21.55 -15.83
N ILE A 36 -0.14 -20.44 -15.71
CA ILE A 36 -0.99 -19.94 -16.78
C ILE A 36 -0.15 -19.03 -17.67
N LEU A 37 -0.07 -19.37 -18.95
CA LEU A 37 0.60 -18.60 -19.99
C LEU A 37 -0.45 -17.94 -20.88
N SER A 38 -0.19 -16.71 -21.32
CA SER A 38 -1.00 -16.03 -22.34
C SER A 38 -0.09 -15.16 -23.23
N TRP A 39 -0.40 -15.08 -24.52
CA TRP A 39 0.40 -14.34 -25.49
C TRP A 39 -0.46 -13.70 -26.57
N ALA A 40 0.06 -12.65 -27.20
CA ALA A 40 -0.54 -12.06 -28.38
C ALA A 40 -0.08 -12.82 -29.65
N PRO A 41 -1.00 -13.27 -30.52
CA PRO A 41 -0.63 -13.92 -31.76
C PRO A 41 0.09 -12.92 -32.70
N PRO A 42 1.07 -13.37 -33.50
CA PRO A 42 1.73 -12.50 -34.47
C PRO A 42 0.76 -12.17 -35.62
N VAL A 43 0.80 -10.94 -36.11
CA VAL A 43 -0.11 -10.44 -37.16
C VAL A 43 0.58 -10.21 -38.52
N THR A 44 1.91 -10.12 -38.55
CA THR A 44 2.68 -9.87 -39.77
C THR A 44 3.96 -10.72 -39.83
N ASP A 45 4.41 -11.06 -41.04
CA ASP A 45 5.69 -11.72 -41.31
C ASP A 45 6.88 -10.76 -41.18
N MET A 46 8.10 -11.26 -41.46
CA MET A 46 9.33 -10.46 -41.42
C MET A 46 9.37 -9.31 -42.45
N ASN A 47 8.52 -9.37 -43.48
CA ASN A 47 8.42 -8.37 -44.54
C ASN A 47 7.23 -7.43 -44.32
N GLY A 48 6.49 -7.56 -43.21
CA GLY A 48 5.31 -6.77 -42.89
C GLY A 48 4.03 -7.24 -43.58
N ALA A 49 4.03 -8.38 -44.28
CA ALA A 49 2.84 -8.95 -44.88
C ALA A 49 1.95 -9.61 -43.81
N PRO A 50 0.61 -9.48 -43.89
CA PRO A 50 -0.29 -10.13 -42.94
C PRO A 50 -0.09 -11.65 -42.87
N LEU A 51 -0.05 -12.21 -41.66
CA LEU A 51 0.00 -13.66 -41.45
C LEU A 51 -1.38 -14.26 -41.61
N THR A 52 -1.58 -15.02 -42.68
CA THR A 52 -2.85 -15.69 -42.98
C THR A 52 -2.81 -17.21 -42.79
N ASP A 53 -1.62 -17.77 -42.54
CA ASP A 53 -1.33 -19.20 -42.60
C ASP A 53 -0.92 -19.80 -41.24
N ILE A 54 -1.22 -19.12 -40.12
CA ILE A 54 -0.94 -19.65 -38.77
C ILE A 54 -1.72 -20.95 -38.52
N GLY A 55 -0.97 -22.03 -38.33
CA GLY A 55 -1.45 -23.35 -37.93
C GLY A 55 -1.72 -23.42 -36.42
N GLY A 56 -0.85 -22.81 -35.61
CA GLY A 56 -1.02 -22.74 -34.15
C GLY A 56 0.25 -22.35 -33.40
N PHE A 57 0.30 -22.71 -32.12
CA PHE A 57 1.39 -22.40 -31.19
C PHE A 57 1.87 -23.64 -30.43
N ILE A 58 3.15 -23.64 -30.08
CA ILE A 58 3.78 -24.67 -29.26
C ILE A 58 4.46 -24.00 -28.07
N ILE A 59 4.16 -24.50 -26.87
CA ILE A 59 4.77 -24.08 -25.61
C ILE A 59 5.96 -25.00 -25.31
N TYR A 60 7.07 -24.38 -24.93
CA TYR A 60 8.30 -25.02 -24.51
C TYR A 60 8.63 -24.61 -23.08
N TYR A 61 8.96 -25.57 -22.22
CA TYR A 61 9.36 -25.25 -20.86
C TYR A 61 10.34 -26.25 -20.24
N GLY A 62 11.07 -25.78 -19.23
CA GLY A 62 12.05 -26.58 -18.49
C GLY A 62 12.51 -25.88 -17.21
N SER A 63 13.27 -26.58 -16.38
CA SER A 63 13.77 -26.06 -15.09
C SER A 63 15.09 -25.29 -15.19
N SER A 64 15.61 -25.08 -16.40
CA SER A 64 16.84 -24.34 -16.67
C SER A 64 16.63 -23.42 -17.86
N SER A 65 17.14 -22.19 -17.77
CA SER A 65 17.01 -21.19 -18.83
C SER A 65 17.53 -21.73 -20.16
N ARG A 66 16.74 -21.55 -21.22
CA ARG A 66 16.99 -21.99 -22.60
C ARG A 66 17.19 -23.49 -22.78
N ASN A 67 16.85 -24.30 -21.78
CA ASN A 67 16.85 -25.76 -21.86
C ASN A 67 15.44 -26.27 -21.57
N TYR A 68 14.67 -26.45 -22.65
CA TYR A 68 13.28 -26.87 -22.59
C TYR A 68 13.18 -28.38 -22.74
N THR A 69 12.81 -29.07 -21.66
CA THR A 69 12.66 -30.52 -21.62
C THR A 69 11.23 -30.97 -21.90
N HIS A 70 10.28 -30.05 -21.94
CA HIS A 70 8.86 -30.31 -22.17
C HIS A 70 8.31 -29.44 -23.30
N VAL A 71 7.38 -30.01 -24.08
CA VAL A 71 6.78 -29.40 -25.27
C VAL A 71 5.28 -29.70 -25.30
N ILE A 72 4.45 -28.69 -25.52
CA ILE A 72 2.99 -28.80 -25.60
C ILE A 72 2.50 -28.04 -26.84
N ASN A 73 1.87 -28.73 -27.80
CA ASN A 73 1.15 -28.07 -28.89
C ASN A 73 -0.25 -27.68 -28.41
N VAL A 74 -0.54 -26.39 -28.43
CA VAL A 74 -1.82 -25.83 -27.94
C VAL A 74 -2.75 -25.42 -29.07
N GLY A 75 -2.41 -25.78 -30.32
CA GLY A 75 -3.21 -25.40 -31.48
C GLY A 75 -3.32 -23.89 -31.58
N ARG A 76 -4.54 -23.38 -31.77
CA ARG A 76 -4.80 -21.94 -31.96
C ARG A 76 -5.09 -21.19 -30.68
N ASP A 77 -5.02 -21.84 -29.52
CA ASP A 77 -5.22 -21.17 -28.25
C ASP A 77 -4.10 -20.15 -28.01
N THR A 78 -4.45 -19.02 -27.42
CA THR A 78 -3.51 -17.94 -27.05
C THR A 78 -3.32 -17.83 -25.54
N SER A 79 -3.75 -18.87 -24.82
CA SER A 79 -3.54 -19.06 -23.39
C SER A 79 -3.57 -20.54 -23.04
N TYR A 80 -2.77 -20.95 -22.05
CA TYR A 80 -2.75 -22.34 -21.60
C TYR A 80 -2.31 -22.45 -20.14
N GLU A 81 -2.93 -23.36 -19.38
CA GLU A 81 -2.50 -23.71 -18.02
C GLU A 81 -1.62 -24.96 -18.05
N VAL A 82 -0.32 -24.78 -17.79
CA VAL A 82 0.61 -25.89 -17.60
C VAL A 82 0.45 -26.41 -16.18
N SER A 83 -0.02 -27.64 -16.01
CA SER A 83 -0.22 -28.28 -14.70
C SER A 83 0.90 -29.25 -14.32
N ASN A 84 0.85 -29.82 -13.10
CA ASN A 84 1.77 -30.85 -12.59
C ASN A 84 3.25 -30.44 -12.56
N LEU A 85 3.54 -29.16 -12.35
CA LEU A 85 4.92 -28.68 -12.21
C LEU A 85 5.51 -29.06 -10.84
N THR A 86 6.82 -29.28 -10.77
CA THR A 86 7.49 -29.63 -9.51
C THR A 86 7.70 -28.40 -8.63
N GLU A 87 7.34 -28.52 -7.36
CA GLU A 87 7.53 -27.46 -6.37
C GLU A 87 9.00 -27.19 -6.07
N GLY A 88 9.31 -25.98 -5.63
CA GLY A 88 10.66 -25.51 -5.34
C GLY A 88 11.50 -25.19 -6.57
N LEU A 89 11.02 -25.48 -7.79
CA LEU A 89 11.75 -25.24 -9.03
C LEU A 89 11.29 -23.96 -9.73
N THR A 90 12.25 -23.23 -10.30
CA THR A 90 11.94 -22.17 -11.27
C THR A 90 11.85 -22.80 -12.65
N TYR A 91 10.69 -22.65 -13.29
CA TYR A 91 10.49 -23.04 -14.68
C TYR A 91 10.64 -21.83 -15.60
N TYR A 92 11.17 -22.09 -16.79
CA TYR A 92 11.36 -21.14 -17.86
C TYR A 92 10.48 -21.58 -19.03
N PHE A 93 9.78 -20.62 -19.65
CA PHE A 93 8.78 -20.86 -20.69
C PHE A 93 9.07 -20.00 -21.92
N ALA A 94 8.88 -20.59 -23.10
CA ALA A 94 8.88 -19.91 -24.38
C ALA A 94 7.80 -20.49 -25.30
N VAL A 95 7.38 -19.72 -26.30
CA VAL A 95 6.37 -20.12 -27.29
C VAL A 95 6.92 -19.94 -28.69
N THR A 96 6.56 -20.85 -29.60
CA THR A 96 6.75 -20.70 -31.05
C THR A 96 5.38 -20.69 -31.75
N ALA A 97 5.34 -20.14 -32.96
CA ALA A 97 4.22 -20.29 -33.88
C ALA A 97 4.59 -21.29 -34.98
N TYR A 98 3.62 -22.07 -35.46
CA TYR A 98 3.78 -22.89 -36.65
C TYR A 98 2.72 -22.55 -37.71
N ASP A 99 3.07 -22.69 -38.98
CA ASP A 99 2.16 -22.46 -40.12
C ASP A 99 1.34 -23.73 -40.48
N THR A 100 0.41 -23.61 -41.42
CA THR A 100 -0.38 -24.75 -41.93
C THR A 100 0.45 -25.83 -42.64
N ALA A 101 1.70 -25.53 -43.01
CA ALA A 101 2.66 -26.48 -43.58
C ALA A 101 3.56 -27.14 -42.52
N GLY A 102 3.43 -26.73 -41.24
CA GLY A 102 4.22 -27.23 -40.11
C GLY A 102 5.58 -26.56 -39.93
N ASN A 103 5.88 -25.45 -40.61
CA ASN A 103 7.10 -24.70 -40.38
C ASN A 103 7.00 -23.90 -39.08
N GLU A 104 8.03 -24.00 -38.23
CA GLU A 104 8.04 -23.39 -36.90
C GLU A 104 8.94 -22.14 -36.84
N SER A 105 8.50 -21.14 -36.05
CA SER A 105 9.25 -19.91 -35.81
C SER A 105 10.42 -20.09 -34.84
N LYS A 106 11.19 -19.01 -34.63
CA LYS A 106 12.06 -18.91 -33.45
C LYS A 106 11.23 -18.83 -32.17
N TYR A 107 11.85 -19.17 -31.04
CA TYR A 107 11.29 -18.96 -29.70
C TYR A 107 10.96 -17.49 -29.44
N SER A 108 9.90 -17.27 -28.66
CA SER A 108 9.61 -16.01 -27.99
C SER A 108 10.73 -15.59 -27.03
N GLN A 109 10.58 -14.40 -26.45
CA GLN A 109 11.29 -14.09 -25.20
C GLN A 109 10.91 -15.11 -24.13
N GLU A 110 11.89 -15.49 -23.33
CA GLU A 110 11.71 -16.42 -22.22
C GLU A 110 11.14 -15.69 -21.01
N VAL A 111 10.20 -16.32 -20.32
CA VAL A 111 9.70 -15.90 -19.01
C VAL A 111 9.94 -16.99 -17.98
N SER A 112 10.03 -16.63 -16.70
CA SER A 112 10.23 -17.61 -15.63
C SER A 112 9.17 -17.52 -14.53
N LYS A 113 8.89 -18.65 -13.88
CA LYS A 113 7.99 -18.77 -12.73
C LYS A 113 8.57 -19.74 -11.72
N LEU A 114 8.71 -19.30 -10.46
CA LEU A 114 8.99 -20.19 -9.33
C LEU A 114 7.69 -20.92 -8.94
N ILE A 115 7.70 -22.25 -9.00
CA ILE A 115 6.60 -23.07 -8.50
C ILE A 115 6.86 -23.30 -7.03
N ILE A 116 6.10 -22.62 -6.20
CA ILE A 116 6.22 -22.73 -4.74
C ILE A 116 5.45 -23.96 -4.23
N SER A 117 5.88 -24.47 -3.08
CA SER A 117 5.25 -25.64 -2.48
C SER A 117 3.87 -25.30 -1.94
N SER A 118 2.88 -26.17 -2.19
CA SER A 118 1.57 -26.07 -1.55
C SER A 118 1.59 -26.59 -0.11
N VAL A 119 2.74 -27.04 0.39
CA VAL A 119 2.90 -27.40 1.80
C VAL A 119 3.02 -26.11 2.59
N LYS A 120 1.88 -25.69 3.15
CA LYS A 120 1.84 -24.87 4.37
C LYS A 120 3.03 -25.29 5.24
N PRO A 121 3.95 -24.40 5.63
CA PRO A 121 5.06 -24.82 6.46
C PRO A 121 4.47 -25.52 7.68
N ALA A 122 4.93 -26.76 7.90
CA ALA A 122 4.69 -27.45 9.14
C ALA A 122 5.22 -26.52 10.22
N VAL A 123 4.28 -25.90 10.94
CA VAL A 123 4.58 -25.30 12.24
C VAL A 123 5.33 -26.38 13.00
N ASP A 124 6.30 -25.94 13.77
CA ASP A 124 7.18 -26.62 14.72
C ASP A 124 6.43 -27.48 15.78
N ASN A 125 5.17 -27.87 15.51
CA ASN A 125 4.26 -28.67 16.30
C ASN A 125 3.52 -29.68 15.39
N PRO A 126 3.80 -31.00 15.49
CA PRO A 126 3.12 -32.03 14.72
C PRO A 126 1.67 -32.16 15.20
N GLY A 127 0.77 -31.35 14.63
CA GLY A 127 -0.68 -31.35 14.94
C GLY A 127 -1.40 -30.01 14.73
N GLY A 128 -0.70 -28.90 14.50
CA GLY A 128 -1.34 -27.58 14.32
C GLY A 128 -1.89 -27.37 12.91
N THR A 129 -3.17 -27.03 12.77
CA THR A 129 -3.76 -26.49 11.52
C THR A 129 -3.21 -25.09 11.24
N TYR A 130 -3.10 -24.69 9.96
CA TYR A 130 -2.68 -23.32 9.63
C TYR A 130 -3.89 -22.46 9.77
N SER A 131 -3.79 -21.32 10.44
CA SER A 131 -4.86 -20.34 10.45
C SER A 131 -4.56 -19.13 9.55
N GLY A 132 -3.47 -19.15 8.79
CA GLY A 132 -3.06 -18.07 7.90
C GLY A 132 -1.89 -17.23 8.43
N PRO A 133 -1.66 -16.05 7.82
CA PRO A 133 -0.61 -15.11 8.22
C PRO A 133 -0.60 -14.79 9.72
N SER A 134 0.59 -14.70 10.33
CA SER A 134 0.72 -14.12 11.68
C SER A 134 1.05 -12.63 11.54
N VAL A 135 0.00 -11.82 11.45
CA VAL A 135 0.09 -10.39 11.13
C VAL A 135 0.60 -9.60 12.32
N SER A 136 1.61 -8.76 12.09
CA SER A 136 2.14 -7.83 13.07
C SER A 136 2.72 -6.61 12.36
N PHE A 137 2.67 -5.47 13.03
CA PHE A 137 3.31 -4.25 12.57
C PHE A 137 3.57 -3.29 13.72
N THR A 138 4.43 -2.31 13.47
CA THR A 138 4.68 -1.15 14.32
C THR A 138 4.59 0.14 13.49
N GLY A 139 4.44 1.26 14.17
CA GLY A 139 4.45 2.60 13.58
C GLY A 139 5.26 3.57 14.44
N HIS A 140 5.92 4.52 13.79
CA HIS A 140 6.64 5.58 14.47
C HIS A 140 6.61 6.91 13.66
N PRO A 141 6.38 8.06 14.32
CA PRO A 141 5.98 8.22 15.73
C PRO A 141 4.53 7.76 15.97
N THR A 142 4.17 7.44 17.22
CA THR A 142 2.78 7.11 17.61
C THR A 142 1.99 8.33 18.09
N GLY A 143 2.60 9.51 18.09
CA GLY A 143 1.91 10.77 18.31
C GLY A 143 2.77 11.99 18.01
N GLY A 144 2.11 13.13 17.92
CA GLY A 144 2.71 14.41 17.55
C GLY A 144 1.64 15.42 17.14
N THR A 145 2.03 16.62 16.74
CA THR A 145 1.08 17.64 16.26
C THR A 145 0.79 17.47 14.77
N ALA A 146 -0.44 17.80 14.36
CA ALA A 146 -0.77 17.82 12.94
C ALA A 146 0.03 18.92 12.19
N PRO A 147 0.45 18.69 10.93
CA PRO A 147 0.37 17.41 10.22
C PRO A 147 1.43 16.41 10.72
N LEU A 148 1.04 15.14 10.89
CA LEU A 148 1.92 14.08 11.39
C LEU A 148 2.15 12.99 10.33
N THR A 149 3.41 12.79 9.94
CA THR A 149 3.81 11.65 9.10
C THR A 149 4.22 10.48 9.97
N VAL A 150 3.57 9.33 9.80
CA VAL A 150 3.89 8.07 10.49
C VAL A 150 4.46 7.07 9.48
N LYS A 151 5.62 6.48 9.81
CA LYS A 151 6.19 5.36 9.06
C LYS A 151 5.73 4.05 9.68
N LEU A 152 5.25 3.13 8.86
CA LEU A 152 4.77 1.82 9.30
C LEU A 152 5.77 0.73 8.89
N SER A 153 6.15 -0.10 9.85
CA SER A 153 7.05 -1.23 9.66
C SER A 153 6.27 -2.53 9.80
N ASN A 154 6.22 -3.29 8.71
CA ASN A 154 5.57 -4.59 8.69
C ASN A 154 6.45 -5.64 9.36
N ALA A 155 5.89 -6.30 10.37
CA ALA A 155 6.52 -7.36 11.14
C ALA A 155 5.74 -8.67 11.03
N THR A 156 4.91 -8.81 9.99
CA THR A 156 4.15 -10.04 9.72
C THR A 156 5.13 -11.18 9.54
N ARG A 157 4.94 -12.28 10.29
CA ARG A 157 5.74 -13.49 10.10
C ARG A 157 5.25 -14.16 8.82
N GLU A 158 6.05 -14.00 7.77
CA GLU A 158 5.82 -14.60 6.47
C GLU A 158 6.25 -16.06 6.48
N TYR A 159 5.36 -16.92 6.01
CA TYR A 159 5.59 -18.35 5.84
C TYR A 159 5.83 -18.72 4.37
N ASP A 160 5.34 -17.87 3.46
CA ASP A 160 5.49 -17.97 2.01
C ASP A 160 6.21 -16.72 1.49
N ARG A 161 6.85 -16.82 0.32
CA ARG A 161 7.71 -15.74 -0.22
C ARG A 161 6.96 -14.57 -0.87
N SER A 162 5.62 -14.57 -0.87
CA SER A 162 4.83 -13.49 -1.46
C SER A 162 3.53 -13.31 -0.69
N TYR A 163 3.39 -12.20 0.01
CA TYR A 163 2.18 -11.82 0.72
C TYR A 163 1.61 -10.57 0.07
N ILE A 164 0.28 -10.48 0.00
CA ILE A 164 -0.42 -9.25 -0.38
C ILE A 164 -0.81 -8.55 0.92
N TYR A 165 -0.41 -7.28 1.05
CA TYR A 165 -0.78 -6.43 2.18
C TYR A 165 -1.88 -5.46 1.78
N SER A 166 -2.77 -5.18 2.73
CA SER A 166 -3.77 -4.13 2.61
C SER A 166 -3.84 -3.39 3.94
N TRP A 167 -3.49 -2.12 3.88
CA TRP A 167 -3.51 -1.19 5.00
C TRP A 167 -4.74 -0.31 4.93
N ASP A 168 -5.37 -0.12 6.08
CA ASP A 168 -6.45 0.82 6.34
C ASP A 168 -6.00 1.67 7.54
N PHE A 169 -5.68 2.93 7.28
CA PHE A 169 -4.96 3.83 8.20
C PHE A 169 -5.86 4.53 9.21
N ASP A 170 -7.17 4.47 9.02
CA ASP A 170 -8.19 5.03 9.94
C ASP A 170 -9.26 4.01 10.36
N ASN A 171 -9.14 2.76 9.89
CA ASN A 171 -10.05 1.64 10.14
C ASN A 171 -11.49 1.95 9.68
N ASN A 172 -11.63 2.65 8.56
CA ASN A 172 -12.93 3.01 7.96
C ASN A 172 -13.46 1.92 6.99
N GLY A 173 -12.68 0.87 6.72
CA GLY A 173 -13.02 -0.22 5.81
C GLY A 173 -12.55 -0.02 4.37
N VAL A 174 -11.93 1.10 4.05
CA VAL A 174 -11.30 1.42 2.77
C VAL A 174 -9.81 1.12 2.84
N ILE A 175 -9.26 0.54 1.78
CA ILE A 175 -7.82 0.24 1.69
C ILE A 175 -7.09 1.49 1.21
N ASP A 176 -6.16 1.99 2.01
CA ASP A 176 -5.33 3.15 1.71
C ASP A 176 -4.02 2.79 1.02
N SER A 177 -3.47 1.61 1.31
CA SER A 177 -2.16 1.21 0.76
C SER A 177 -1.99 -0.31 0.66
N THR A 178 -1.22 -0.73 -0.33
CA THR A 178 -0.80 -2.13 -0.52
C THR A 178 0.72 -2.31 -0.43
N PHE A 179 1.47 -1.26 -0.12
CA PHE A 179 2.91 -1.36 0.05
C PHE A 179 3.26 -2.17 1.30
N ARG A 180 4.38 -2.90 1.27
CA ARG A 180 4.86 -3.67 2.43
C ARG A 180 5.13 -2.76 3.62
N GLU A 181 5.75 -1.60 3.40
CA GLU A 181 6.12 -0.62 4.43
C GLU A 181 5.71 0.79 3.99
N PRO A 182 4.46 1.21 4.24
CA PRO A 182 3.98 2.51 3.82
C PRO A 182 4.32 3.63 4.81
N SER A 183 4.12 4.86 4.38
CA SER A 183 4.02 6.03 5.24
C SER A 183 2.67 6.70 5.05
N VAL A 184 2.09 7.22 6.13
CA VAL A 184 0.79 7.92 6.13
C VAL A 184 0.95 9.33 6.68
N LEU A 185 0.27 10.31 6.08
CA LEU A 185 0.21 11.70 6.54
C LEU A 185 -1.17 11.98 7.14
N TYR A 186 -1.23 12.16 8.45
CA TYR A 186 -2.44 12.63 9.13
C TYR A 186 -2.46 14.15 9.17
N GLN A 187 -3.37 14.76 8.41
CA GLN A 187 -3.50 16.22 8.34
C GLN A 187 -4.34 16.80 9.49
N ALA A 188 -5.32 16.05 9.97
CA ALA A 188 -6.22 16.48 11.02
C ALA A 188 -5.77 15.91 12.39
N PRO A 189 -5.99 16.66 13.48
CA PRO A 189 -5.94 16.11 14.83
C PRO A 189 -6.97 15.00 15.03
N GLY A 190 -6.63 13.98 15.80
CA GLY A 190 -7.49 12.85 16.05
C GLY A 190 -6.74 11.65 16.64
N VAL A 191 -7.51 10.62 16.99
CA VAL A 191 -6.99 9.33 17.43
C VAL A 191 -7.35 8.31 16.36
N TYR A 192 -6.33 7.70 15.76
CA TYR A 192 -6.48 6.82 14.60
C TYR A 192 -6.18 5.37 14.96
N SER A 193 -7.00 4.46 14.44
CA SER A 193 -6.77 3.02 14.51
C SER A 193 -6.27 2.53 13.15
N ILE A 194 -5.27 1.65 13.13
CA ILE A 194 -4.68 1.14 11.88
C ILE A 194 -4.96 -0.36 11.79
N LYS A 195 -5.42 -0.81 10.63
CA LYS A 195 -5.59 -2.23 10.32
C LYS A 195 -4.65 -2.65 9.19
N LEU A 196 -3.86 -3.69 9.45
CA LEU A 196 -3.11 -4.42 8.44
C LEU A 196 -3.81 -5.75 8.19
N THR A 197 -4.14 -6.03 6.93
CA THR A 197 -4.56 -7.36 6.47
C THR A 197 -3.43 -7.94 5.63
N ALA A 198 -3.03 -9.16 5.92
CA ALA A 198 -2.11 -9.91 5.08
C ALA A 198 -2.85 -11.11 4.48
N THR A 199 -2.62 -11.33 3.19
CA THR A 199 -3.17 -12.45 2.43
C THR A 199 -2.00 -13.24 1.87
N ASP A 200 -1.95 -14.54 2.17
CA ASP A 200 -0.96 -15.43 1.57
C ASP A 200 -1.34 -15.81 0.13
N LEU A 201 -0.53 -16.64 -0.50
CA LEU A 201 -0.75 -17.09 -1.89
C LEU A 201 -1.91 -18.08 -2.02
N PHE A 202 -2.35 -18.68 -0.91
CA PHE A 202 -3.47 -19.61 -0.84
C PHE A 202 -4.79 -18.91 -0.49
N SER A 203 -4.77 -17.58 -0.42
CA SER A 203 -5.89 -16.72 0.01
C SER A 203 -6.33 -16.91 1.45
N ASN A 204 -5.51 -17.52 2.30
CA ASN A 204 -5.72 -17.40 3.74
C ASN A 204 -5.41 -15.96 4.14
N LYS A 205 -6.31 -15.39 4.91
CA LYS A 205 -6.23 -14.01 5.37
C LYS A 205 -6.20 -13.98 6.87
N ASN A 206 -5.39 -13.08 7.38
CA ASN A 206 -5.48 -12.67 8.77
C ASN A 206 -5.27 -11.16 8.83
N ALA A 207 -5.72 -10.53 9.91
CA ALA A 207 -5.62 -9.10 10.09
C ALA A 207 -5.29 -8.74 11.53
N LEU A 208 -4.55 -7.66 11.70
CA LEU A 208 -4.32 -7.02 12.99
C LEU A 208 -4.83 -5.60 12.93
N THR A 209 -5.73 -5.24 13.84
CA THR A 209 -6.11 -3.85 14.11
C THR A 209 -5.41 -3.39 15.38
N ARG A 210 -4.66 -2.29 15.30
CA ARG A 210 -4.20 -1.55 16.48
C ARG A 210 -5.17 -0.40 16.73
N THR A 211 -5.99 -0.55 17.76
CA THR A 211 -6.99 0.46 18.16
C THR A 211 -6.32 1.64 18.86
N ASN A 212 -6.76 2.87 18.54
CA ASN A 212 -6.27 4.12 19.13
C ASN A 212 -4.73 4.22 19.11
N TYR A 213 -4.13 3.84 17.98
CA TYR A 213 -2.70 3.61 17.88
C TYR A 213 -1.89 4.88 17.66
N ILE A 214 -2.42 5.81 16.86
CA ILE A 214 -1.77 7.08 16.56
C ILE A 214 -2.60 8.22 17.14
N THR A 215 -1.95 9.09 17.93
CA THR A 215 -2.58 10.28 18.50
C THR A 215 -1.99 11.53 17.86
N VAL A 216 -2.77 12.19 17.02
CA VAL A 216 -2.41 13.45 16.36
C VAL A 216 -3.04 14.60 17.13
N CYS A 217 -2.22 15.45 17.73
CA CYS A 217 -2.67 16.57 18.55
C CYS A 217 -2.95 17.81 17.72
N TYR A 218 -3.86 18.64 18.23
CA TYR A 218 -3.88 20.06 17.88
C TYR A 218 -2.56 20.70 18.30
N SER A 219 -2.23 21.87 17.76
CA SER A 219 -1.16 22.70 18.30
C SER A 219 -1.37 23.03 19.78
N LEU A 220 -0.27 23.42 20.44
CA LEU A 220 -0.22 23.76 21.86
C LEU A 220 -1.31 24.76 22.27
N VAL A 221 -1.63 25.70 21.37
CA VAL A 221 -2.63 26.75 21.57
C VAL A 221 -3.74 26.64 20.53
N ASN A 222 -4.98 26.75 20.97
CA ASN A 222 -6.19 26.78 20.16
C ASN A 222 -7.13 27.91 20.60
N ILE A 223 -8.05 28.32 19.72
CA ILE A 223 -9.22 29.14 20.08
C ILE A 223 -10.43 28.22 20.09
N ALA A 224 -11.20 28.20 21.18
CA ALA A 224 -12.36 27.33 21.33
C ALA A 224 -13.35 27.53 20.16
N GLY A 225 -13.73 26.43 19.49
CA GLY A 225 -14.61 26.47 18.32
C GLY A 225 -13.93 26.82 16.99
N ASN A 226 -12.61 27.03 16.97
CA ASN A 226 -11.82 27.20 15.75
C ASN A 226 -11.03 25.90 15.43
N SER A 227 -10.79 25.64 14.15
CA SER A 227 -9.94 24.55 13.64
C SER A 227 -8.51 25.00 13.33
N GLU A 228 -8.22 26.30 13.37
CA GLU A 228 -6.89 26.85 13.11
C GLU A 228 -5.92 26.60 14.29
N LEU A 229 -4.66 26.36 13.93
CA LEU A 229 -3.62 25.93 14.87
C LEU A 229 -2.62 27.06 15.13
N TYR A 230 -2.33 27.35 16.40
CA TYR A 230 -1.43 28.44 16.78
C TYR A 230 -0.19 27.95 17.51
N SER A 231 0.98 28.46 17.14
CA SER A 231 2.27 28.10 17.75
C SER A 231 2.56 28.87 19.04
N SER A 232 1.82 29.95 19.33
CA SER A 232 2.01 30.77 20.54
C SER A 232 0.71 31.40 21.05
N LEU A 233 0.72 31.81 22.32
CA LEU A 233 -0.37 32.59 22.94
C LEU A 233 -0.59 33.93 22.22
N GLN A 234 0.50 34.63 21.86
CA GLN A 234 0.40 35.93 21.19
C GLN A 234 -0.22 35.81 19.80
N THR A 235 0.14 34.78 19.02
CA THR A 235 -0.44 34.56 17.69
C THR A 235 -1.93 34.23 17.77
N ALA A 236 -2.35 33.44 18.76
CA ALA A 236 -3.77 33.16 18.97
C ALA A 236 -4.51 34.45 19.37
N TYR A 237 -3.97 35.22 20.33
CA TYR A 237 -4.55 36.50 20.75
C TYR A 237 -4.64 37.53 19.61
N GLY A 238 -3.69 37.52 18.67
CA GLY A 238 -3.72 38.42 17.51
C GLY A 238 -4.98 38.30 16.66
N VAL A 239 -5.63 37.13 16.67
CA VAL A 239 -6.82 36.85 15.85
C VAL A 239 -8.09 36.62 16.65
N THR A 240 -8.02 36.54 17.99
CA THR A 240 -9.21 36.38 18.84
C THR A 240 -10.20 37.53 18.65
N ARG A 241 -11.48 37.22 18.78
CA ARG A 241 -12.60 38.15 18.85
C ARG A 241 -12.99 38.39 20.30
N ASN A 242 -13.84 39.38 20.51
CA ASN A 242 -14.37 39.68 21.85
C ASN A 242 -15.17 38.47 22.36
N MET A 243 -14.90 38.07 23.60
CA MET A 243 -15.45 36.90 24.29
C MET A 243 -14.88 35.53 23.86
N ASP A 244 -13.86 35.49 23.00
CA ASP A 244 -13.21 34.22 22.66
C ASP A 244 -12.46 33.63 23.87
N THR A 245 -12.39 32.30 23.90
CA THR A 245 -11.59 31.53 24.85
C THR A 245 -10.39 30.90 24.13
N ILE A 246 -9.18 31.23 24.59
CA ILE A 246 -7.93 30.55 24.17
C ILE A 246 -7.74 29.33 25.08
N GLN A 247 -7.55 28.17 24.47
CA GLN A 247 -7.28 26.91 25.15
C GLN A 247 -5.81 26.53 24.98
N VAL A 248 -5.17 26.12 26.07
CA VAL A 248 -3.75 25.73 26.09
C VAL A 248 -3.61 24.34 26.67
N ARG A 249 -2.78 23.50 26.03
CA ARG A 249 -2.54 22.14 26.54
C ARG A 249 -1.86 22.17 27.91
N ASN A 250 -1.97 21.06 28.63
CA ASN A 250 -1.27 20.72 29.86
C ASN A 250 0.26 20.59 29.64
N GLU A 251 0.87 21.66 29.17
CA GLU A 251 2.27 21.80 28.80
C GLU A 251 2.74 23.23 29.09
N ALA A 252 4.05 23.43 29.14
CA ALA A 252 4.61 24.77 29.30
C ALA A 252 4.58 25.53 27.97
N VAL A 253 4.15 26.79 28.02
CA VAL A 253 4.14 27.71 26.86
C VAL A 253 5.03 28.91 27.15
N SER A 254 5.91 29.25 26.20
CA SER A 254 6.80 30.40 26.28
C SER A 254 6.31 31.57 25.43
N GLY A 255 6.86 32.76 25.67
CA GLY A 255 6.66 33.94 24.81
C GLY A 255 5.83 35.06 25.41
N GLY A 256 5.35 34.91 26.66
CA GLY A 256 4.49 35.91 27.31
C GLY A 256 3.21 36.20 26.53
N LEU A 257 2.50 37.27 26.92
CA LEU A 257 1.27 37.71 26.26
C LEU A 257 1.07 39.22 26.46
N ASN A 258 1.00 39.97 25.38
CA ASN A 258 0.67 41.39 25.38
C ASN A 258 -0.79 41.56 24.93
N ILE A 259 -1.61 42.10 25.84
CA ILE A 259 -3.03 42.37 25.64
C ILE A 259 -3.21 43.87 25.48
N ASP A 260 -3.37 44.30 24.23
CA ASP A 260 -3.36 45.70 23.79
C ASP A 260 -4.64 46.11 23.05
N ARG A 261 -5.53 45.16 22.80
CA ARG A 261 -6.83 45.37 22.16
C ARG A 261 -7.93 45.51 23.22
N ASN A 262 -8.87 46.42 23.00
CA ASN A 262 -10.02 46.63 23.87
C ASN A 262 -11.10 45.54 23.65
N ILE A 263 -10.77 44.31 24.01
CA ILE A 263 -11.65 43.14 23.97
C ILE A 263 -11.57 42.37 25.29
N THR A 264 -12.57 41.54 25.56
CA THR A 264 -12.54 40.53 26.62
C THR A 264 -12.05 39.22 26.01
N VAL A 265 -11.02 38.61 26.59
CA VAL A 265 -10.52 37.29 26.20
C VAL A 265 -10.36 36.44 27.44
N SER A 266 -10.81 35.19 27.35
CA SER A 266 -10.59 34.17 28.37
C SER A 266 -9.44 33.25 27.99
N ILE A 267 -8.68 32.78 28.97
CA ILE A 267 -7.73 31.68 28.78
C ILE A 267 -8.05 30.52 29.73
N GLU A 268 -8.01 29.33 29.16
CA GLU A 268 -8.10 28.05 29.86
C GLU A 268 -6.82 27.24 29.62
N GLY A 269 -6.13 26.89 30.70
CA GLY A 269 -4.98 25.99 30.66
C GLY A 269 -5.36 24.55 31.00
N GLY A 270 -4.40 23.65 30.82
CA GLY A 270 -4.50 22.27 31.28
C GLY A 270 -5.22 21.32 30.33
N HIS A 271 -5.45 21.71 29.08
CA HIS A 271 -6.17 20.88 28.12
C HIS A 271 -5.36 19.65 27.67
N ASN A 272 -6.04 18.55 27.34
CA ASN A 272 -5.38 17.39 26.73
C ASN A 272 -4.90 17.70 25.28
N CYS A 273 -4.26 16.72 24.66
CA CYS A 273 -3.79 16.76 23.26
C CYS A 273 -4.86 17.19 22.24
N LEU A 274 -6.14 16.89 22.51
CA LEU A 274 -7.26 17.15 21.61
C LEU A 274 -8.08 18.41 21.99
N HIS A 275 -7.66 19.16 23.02
CA HIS A 275 -8.45 20.26 23.62
C HIS A 275 -9.89 19.88 23.99
N SER A 276 -10.13 18.60 24.29
CA SER A 276 -11.48 18.10 24.58
C SER A 276 -11.83 18.15 26.07
N GLU A 277 -10.82 18.19 26.95
CA GLU A 277 -10.99 18.23 28.39
C GLU A 277 -9.74 18.80 29.08
N GLN A 278 -9.90 19.31 30.30
CA GLN A 278 -8.79 19.76 31.13
C GLN A 278 -8.25 18.59 31.99
N THR A 279 -7.02 18.14 31.72
CA THR A 279 -6.36 17.01 32.40
C THR A 279 -5.23 17.42 33.34
N GLY A 280 -4.78 18.68 33.30
CA GLY A 280 -3.67 19.12 34.16
C GLY A 280 -3.55 20.63 34.25
N GLN A 281 -2.31 21.15 34.24
CA GLN A 281 -2.01 22.56 34.36
C GLN A 281 -1.13 23.05 33.21
N THR A 282 -1.35 24.28 32.76
CA THR A 282 -0.45 24.97 31.83
C THR A 282 0.47 25.88 32.62
N THR A 283 1.77 25.84 32.35
CA THR A 283 2.71 26.84 32.84
C THR A 283 2.95 27.87 31.74
N ILE A 284 2.62 29.14 31.99
CA ILE A 284 2.93 30.24 31.07
C ILE A 284 4.24 30.87 31.54
N MET A 285 5.27 30.77 30.71
CA MET A 285 6.60 31.32 30.95
C MET A 285 6.75 32.66 30.25
N GLY A 286 6.98 33.71 31.04
CA GLY A 286 7.20 35.08 30.56
C GLY A 286 6.13 36.07 31.02
N ASN A 287 6.23 37.30 30.52
CA ASN A 287 5.41 38.41 31.00
C ASN A 287 4.02 38.42 30.37
N ILE A 288 2.98 38.53 31.20
CA ILE A 288 1.65 38.93 30.75
C ILE A 288 1.49 40.43 31.01
N ARG A 289 1.23 41.21 29.96
CA ARG A 289 1.01 42.66 30.05
C ARG A 289 -0.39 42.99 29.57
N VAL A 290 -1.15 43.71 30.38
CA VAL A 290 -2.48 44.21 30.02
C VAL A 290 -2.42 45.72 29.91
N SER A 291 -2.61 46.22 28.69
CA SER A 291 -2.62 47.65 28.37
C SER A 291 -3.99 48.13 27.89
N SER A 292 -4.86 47.22 27.43
CA SER A 292 -6.26 47.49 27.09
C SER A 292 -7.11 46.23 27.25
N GLY A 293 -8.43 46.40 27.34
CA GLY A 293 -9.40 45.29 27.42
C GLY A 293 -9.49 44.60 28.78
N LYS A 294 -10.03 43.38 28.78
CA LYS A 294 -10.23 42.55 29.97
C LYS A 294 -9.66 41.15 29.73
N PHE A 295 -8.86 40.68 30.69
CA PHE A 295 -8.27 39.35 30.66
C PHE A 295 -8.86 38.48 31.78
N ILE A 296 -9.38 37.30 31.43
CA ILE A 296 -9.99 36.37 32.39
C ILE A 296 -9.22 35.05 32.35
N ILE A 297 -8.76 34.59 33.51
CA ILE A 297 -8.25 33.23 33.69
C ILE A 297 -9.41 32.39 34.23
N GLN A 298 -9.96 31.50 33.41
CA GLN A 298 -11.22 30.80 33.75
C GLN A 298 -11.03 29.58 34.67
N SER A 299 -9.80 29.20 35.00
CA SER A 299 -9.53 28.10 35.95
C SER A 299 -8.16 28.22 36.61
N GLY A 300 -8.02 27.78 37.87
CA GLY A 300 -6.74 27.69 38.61
C GLY A 300 -5.75 26.65 38.07
N LYS A 301 -5.85 26.34 36.77
CA LYS A 301 -5.02 25.41 36.02
C LYS A 301 -3.94 26.12 35.21
N ILE A 302 -3.73 27.42 35.45
CA ILE A 302 -2.64 28.20 34.88
C ILE A 302 -1.67 28.56 36.00
N VAL A 303 -0.41 28.25 35.80
CA VAL A 303 0.71 28.68 36.64
C VAL A 303 1.50 29.72 35.86
N LEU A 304 1.75 30.88 36.46
CA LEU A 304 2.59 31.93 35.88
C LEU A 304 4.01 31.79 36.44
N GLN A 305 5.00 31.80 35.56
CA GLN A 305 6.42 31.66 35.91
C GLN A 305 7.30 32.67 35.18
#